data_AF-T1DH60-F1
#
_entry.id   AF-T1DH60-F1
#
_cell.length_a   1.000
_cell.length_b   1.000
_cell.length_c   1.000
_cell.angle_alpha   90.00
_cell.angle_beta   90.00
_cell.angle_gamma   90.00
#
_symmetry.space_group_name_H-M   'P 1'
#
loop_
_entity.id
_entity.type
_entity.pdbx_description
1 polymer ?
#
loop_
_entity_poly.entity_id
_entity_poly.type
_entity_poly.pdbx_seq_one_letter_code
_entity_poly.pdbx_strand_id
1 'polypeptide(L)'
;PYFSLGNFRNVQVSKSGVKSLRMGIVGRNDGHIRLTSARFPYNNIRVTEMILAGWDNTKSQVWSFNQLERNINRRNNPIVHTVEPTIGLMSEFSTLMFTMEIDRRGNVRLIKDGERDPFLEFRDQTISSKFIGFGNRNFPVIYFYDCPLVYNDAVCEDNIFG
;
A
#
# COMPACT_ATOMS: atom_id res chain seq x y z
N PRO A 1 -13.30 0.23 2.44
CA PRO A 1 -13.80 1.04 1.30
C PRO A 1 -12.68 1.17 0.26
N TYR A 2 -13.00 1.34 -1.02
CA TYR A 2 -12.01 1.63 -2.07
C TYR A 2 -12.16 3.08 -2.55
N PHE A 3 -11.06 3.81 -2.54
CA PHE A 3 -10.95 5.20 -2.96
C PHE A 3 -10.39 5.30 -4.36
N SER A 4 -10.90 6.20 -5.19
CA SER A 4 -10.32 6.43 -6.53
C SER A 4 -9.00 7.17 -6.38
N LEU A 5 -7.93 6.62 -6.96
CA LEU A 5 -6.64 7.32 -7.02
C LEU A 5 -6.69 8.56 -7.92
N GLY A 6 -7.70 8.68 -8.80
CA GLY A 6 -7.91 9.89 -9.59
C GLY A 6 -8.44 11.08 -8.77
N ASN A 7 -8.93 10.83 -7.55
CA ASN A 7 -9.42 11.89 -6.64
C ASN A 7 -8.35 12.33 -5.62
N PHE A 8 -7.20 11.66 -5.60
CA PHE A 8 -6.11 11.97 -4.68
C PHE A 8 -5.35 13.19 -5.21
N ARG A 9 -5.05 14.15 -4.31
CA ARG A 9 -4.40 15.42 -4.67
C ARG A 9 -2.89 15.29 -4.78
N ASN A 10 -2.30 14.31 -4.11
CA ASN A 10 -0.86 14.16 -3.96
C ASN A 10 -0.28 12.99 -4.74
N VAL A 11 -1.09 12.28 -5.55
CA VAL A 11 -0.58 11.29 -6.51
C VAL A 11 0.13 12.02 -7.63
N GLN A 12 1.39 11.66 -7.88
CA GLN A 12 2.14 12.15 -9.03
C GLN A 12 2.30 11.06 -10.08
N VAL A 13 2.34 11.49 -11.34
CA VAL A 13 2.63 10.61 -12.47
C VAL A 13 3.83 11.18 -13.20
N SER A 14 4.93 10.44 -13.23
CA SER A 14 6.15 10.85 -13.93
C SER A 14 5.94 10.87 -15.45
N LYS A 15 6.86 11.50 -16.19
CA LYS A 15 6.87 11.48 -17.67
C LYS A 15 6.93 10.05 -18.23
N SER A 16 7.63 9.14 -17.55
CA SER A 16 7.70 7.71 -17.91
C SER A 16 6.44 6.93 -17.52
N GLY A 17 5.51 7.56 -16.82
CA GLY A 17 4.22 6.97 -16.44
C GLY A 17 4.25 6.20 -15.12
N VAL A 18 5.27 6.40 -14.29
CA VAL A 18 5.30 5.86 -12.92
C VAL A 18 4.34 6.67 -12.07
N LYS A 19 3.39 5.99 -11.42
CA LYS A 19 2.52 6.60 -10.42
C LYS A 19 3.20 6.47 -9.06
N SER A 20 3.40 7.59 -8.37
CA SER A 20 3.97 7.63 -7.03
C SER A 20 2.94 8.18 -6.05
N LEU A 21 2.76 7.48 -4.93
CA LEU A 21 1.80 7.81 -3.89
C LEU A 21 2.41 7.56 -2.51
N ARG A 22 2.47 8.59 -1.66
CA ARG A 22 3.03 8.51 -0.31
C ARG A 22 1.92 8.31 0.70
N MET A 23 2.20 7.45 1.68
CA MET A 23 1.27 7.10 2.74
C MET A 23 2.03 6.74 4.01
N GLY A 24 1.31 6.72 5.12
CA GLY A 24 1.78 6.29 6.42
C GLY A 24 0.91 5.17 6.98
N ILE A 25 1.52 4.30 7.77
CA ILE A 25 0.82 3.24 8.48
C ILE A 25 1.32 3.14 9.93
N VAL A 26 0.39 3.06 10.88
CA VAL A 26 0.67 2.83 12.30
C VAL A 26 -0.16 1.65 12.77
N GLY A 27 0.47 0.74 13.48
CA GLY A 27 -0.16 -0.46 14.00
C GLY A 27 0.89 -1.54 14.23
N ARG A 28 0.57 -2.52 15.08
CA ARG A 28 1.51 -3.57 15.48
C ARG A 28 2.06 -4.34 14.28
N ASN A 29 1.17 -4.75 13.39
CA ASN A 29 1.42 -5.65 12.27
C ASN A 29 0.15 -5.73 11.40
N ASP A 30 0.15 -6.57 10.35
CA ASP A 30 -1.01 -6.86 9.48
C ASP A 30 -1.60 -5.62 8.77
N GLY A 31 -0.74 -4.79 8.17
CA GLY A 31 -1.18 -3.70 7.31
C GLY A 31 -1.59 -4.19 5.92
N HIS A 32 -2.87 -4.14 5.55
CA HIS A 32 -3.34 -4.56 4.24
C HIS A 32 -3.62 -3.38 3.30
N ILE A 33 -3.01 -3.40 2.12
CA ILE A 33 -3.25 -2.43 1.05
C ILE A 33 -3.76 -3.18 -0.18
N ARG A 34 -4.86 -2.72 -0.77
CA ARG A 34 -5.52 -3.38 -1.90
C ARG A 34 -5.58 -2.45 -3.10
N LEU A 35 -5.22 -2.97 -4.28
CA LEU A 35 -5.31 -2.27 -5.55
C LEU A 35 -6.28 -3.01 -6.48
N THR A 36 -7.13 -2.25 -7.17
CA THR A 36 -8.10 -2.82 -8.11
C THR A 36 -8.56 -1.82 -9.19
N SER A 37 -9.30 -2.32 -10.17
CA SER A 37 -9.86 -1.54 -11.28
C SER A 37 -11.20 -0.89 -10.98
N ALA A 38 -11.89 -1.28 -9.89
CA ALA A 38 -13.25 -0.81 -9.57
C ALA A 38 -13.47 -0.45 -8.10
N ARG A 39 -14.33 0.54 -7.85
CA ARG A 39 -14.75 0.97 -6.49
C ARG A 39 -15.38 -0.17 -5.68
N PHE A 40 -16.11 -1.04 -6.36
CA PHE A 40 -16.75 -2.21 -5.79
C PHE A 40 -16.27 -3.41 -6.61
N PRO A 41 -15.14 -4.03 -6.23
CA PRO A 41 -14.52 -5.06 -7.05
C PRO A 41 -15.28 -6.39 -6.92
N TYR A 42 -16.60 -6.42 -6.99
CA TYR A 42 -17.38 -7.66 -7.05
C TYR A 42 -17.42 -8.20 -8.48
N ASN A 43 -18.00 -9.38 -8.69
CA ASN A 43 -18.18 -9.98 -10.01
C ASN A 43 -16.86 -10.29 -10.72
N ASN A 44 -15.99 -11.05 -10.05
CA ASN A 44 -14.73 -11.56 -10.62
C ASN A 44 -13.72 -10.46 -10.98
N ILE A 45 -13.84 -9.27 -10.38
CA ILE A 45 -12.84 -8.21 -10.54
C ILE A 45 -11.61 -8.56 -9.72
N ARG A 46 -10.44 -8.45 -10.35
CA ARG A 46 -9.15 -8.75 -9.73
C ARG A 46 -8.79 -7.69 -8.69
N VAL A 47 -8.25 -8.18 -7.57
CA VAL A 47 -7.68 -7.39 -6.48
C VAL A 47 -6.27 -7.90 -6.23
N THR A 48 -5.29 -7.00 -6.22
CA THR A 48 -3.96 -7.27 -5.69
C THR A 48 -3.91 -6.75 -4.27
N GLU A 49 -3.54 -7.58 -3.31
CA GLU A 49 -3.44 -7.23 -1.90
C GLU A 49 -2.01 -7.44 -1.43
N MET A 50 -1.47 -6.39 -0.82
CA MET A 50 -0.17 -6.35 -0.17
C MET A 50 -0.43 -6.40 1.34
N ILE A 51 0.16 -7.39 1.99
CA ILE A 51 0.14 -7.56 3.44
C ILE A 51 1.51 -7.16 3.94
N LEU A 52 1.55 -6.06 4.66
CA LEU A 52 2.75 -5.53 5.29
C LEU A 52 2.82 -6.07 6.71
N ALA A 53 4.00 -6.56 7.10
CA ALA A 53 4.25 -7.06 8.44
C ALA A 53 3.22 -8.13 8.89
N GLY A 54 2.85 -9.06 8.03
CA GLY A 54 2.04 -10.22 8.45
C GLY A 54 2.78 -11.17 9.40
N TRP A 55 2.04 -12.13 9.96
CA TRP A 55 2.57 -13.20 10.83
C TRP A 55 3.45 -12.65 11.95
N ASP A 56 2.87 -11.79 12.79
CA ASP A 56 3.59 -11.10 13.88
C ASP A 56 4.83 -10.34 13.39
N ASN A 57 4.68 -9.58 12.29
CA ASN A 57 5.72 -8.73 11.71
C ASN A 57 6.89 -9.53 11.07
N THR A 58 6.77 -10.84 10.90
CA THR A 58 7.87 -11.66 10.35
C THR A 58 7.93 -11.67 8.83
N LYS A 59 6.82 -11.39 8.15
CA LYS A 59 6.67 -11.56 6.70
C LYS A 59 5.84 -10.46 6.07
N SER A 60 6.21 -10.01 4.87
CA SER A 60 5.27 -9.30 3.98
C SER A 60 4.95 -10.17 2.76
N GLN A 61 3.68 -10.16 2.33
CA GLN A 61 3.23 -11.02 1.24
C GLN A 61 2.31 -10.25 0.28
N VAL A 62 2.45 -10.56 -1.00
CA VAL A 62 1.56 -10.08 -2.05
C VAL A 62 0.80 -11.27 -2.60
N TRP A 63 -0.50 -11.16 -2.69
CA TRP A 63 -1.33 -12.09 -3.43
C TRP A 63 -2.29 -11.33 -4.32
N SER A 64 -2.85 -12.03 -5.30
CA SER A 64 -3.90 -11.46 -6.13
C SER A 64 -5.02 -12.45 -6.30
N PHE A 65 -6.26 -12.00 -6.13
CA PHE A 65 -7.44 -12.86 -6.23
C PHE A 65 -8.52 -12.17 -7.02
N ASN A 66 -9.40 -12.96 -7.63
CA ASN A 66 -10.64 -12.43 -8.15
C ASN A 66 -11.67 -12.42 -7.04
N GLN A 67 -12.23 -11.26 -6.79
CA GLN A 67 -13.28 -11.10 -5.80
C GLN A 67 -14.59 -11.58 -6.45
N LEU A 68 -14.77 -12.90 -6.41
CA LEU A 68 -15.90 -13.61 -7.00
C LEU A 68 -17.20 -13.29 -6.24
N GLU A 69 -17.16 -13.26 -4.90
CA GLU A 69 -18.32 -13.04 -4.01
C GLU A 69 -17.87 -12.35 -2.71
N ARG A 70 -18.81 -11.88 -1.87
CA ARG A 70 -18.50 -11.34 -0.52
C ARG A 70 -17.80 -12.35 0.38
N ASN A 71 -17.95 -13.66 0.13
CA ASN A 71 -17.39 -14.71 0.95
C ASN A 71 -15.87 -14.83 0.77
N ILE A 72 -15.13 -14.47 1.83
CA ILE A 72 -13.66 -14.52 1.88
C ILE A 72 -13.08 -15.93 1.72
N ASN A 73 -13.82 -16.97 2.12
CA ASN A 73 -13.35 -18.35 2.14
C ASN A 73 -13.35 -19.02 0.75
N ARG A 74 -13.96 -18.37 -0.25
CA ARG A 74 -13.99 -18.86 -1.64
C ARG A 74 -12.96 -18.18 -2.54
N ARG A 75 -12.09 -17.35 -1.97
CA ARG A 75 -11.04 -16.66 -2.75
C ARG A 75 -9.87 -17.63 -2.94
N ASN A 76 -9.52 -17.88 -4.20
CA ASN A 76 -8.20 -18.42 -4.51
C ASN A 76 -7.21 -17.23 -4.48
N ASN A 77 -6.25 -17.27 -3.56
CA ASN A 77 -5.27 -16.20 -3.34
C ASN A 77 -3.87 -16.67 -3.76
N PRO A 78 -3.59 -16.85 -5.07
CA PRO A 78 -2.24 -17.17 -5.51
C PRO A 78 -1.26 -16.10 -5.03
N ILE A 79 -0.19 -16.56 -4.39
CA ILE A 79 0.90 -15.73 -3.92
C ILE A 79 1.67 -15.21 -5.15
N VAL A 80 1.81 -13.89 -5.22
CA VAL A 80 2.60 -13.18 -6.24
C VAL A 80 4.03 -13.02 -5.75
N HIS A 81 4.21 -12.65 -4.48
CA HIS A 81 5.52 -12.40 -3.91
C HIS A 81 5.52 -12.55 -2.39
N THR A 82 6.69 -12.79 -1.81
CA THR A 82 6.90 -12.88 -0.36
C THR A 82 8.27 -12.30 -0.02
N VAL A 83 8.30 -11.45 1.00
CA VAL A 83 9.52 -10.91 1.60
C VAL A 83 9.59 -11.34 3.06
N GLU A 84 10.71 -11.92 3.44
CA GLU A 84 11.02 -12.36 4.80
C GLU A 84 12.53 -12.17 5.06
N PRO A 85 12.96 -11.76 6.27
CA PRO A 85 12.13 -11.33 7.39
C PRO A 85 11.69 -9.85 7.25
N THR A 86 10.58 -9.46 7.88
CA THR A 86 10.14 -8.04 7.97
C THR A 86 10.07 -7.52 9.40
N ILE A 87 10.85 -8.10 10.31
CA ILE A 87 10.80 -7.81 11.74
C ILE A 87 11.03 -6.31 11.97
N GLY A 88 10.12 -5.69 12.71
CA GLY A 88 10.19 -4.25 13.03
C GLY A 88 9.76 -3.31 11.91
N LEU A 89 9.23 -3.83 10.79
CA LEU A 89 8.74 -3.00 9.68
C LEU A 89 7.58 -2.09 10.14
N MET A 90 6.66 -2.64 10.93
CA MET A 90 5.55 -1.90 11.54
C MET A 90 5.66 -1.83 13.08
N SER A 91 5.02 -0.83 13.67
CA SER A 91 5.03 -0.52 15.09
C SER A 91 3.73 0.21 15.50
N GLU A 92 3.27 -0.04 16.74
CA GLU A 92 2.18 0.74 17.35
C GLU A 92 2.65 2.13 17.80
N PHE A 93 3.96 2.32 17.93
CA PHE A 93 4.57 3.52 18.51
C PHE A 93 5.24 4.42 17.48
N SER A 94 5.37 3.98 16.22
CA SER A 94 5.99 4.76 15.15
C SER A 94 5.29 4.55 13.81
N THR A 95 5.22 5.63 13.03
CA THR A 95 4.62 5.57 11.69
C THR A 95 5.64 5.06 10.69
N LEU A 96 5.28 4.00 9.97
CA LEU A 96 5.99 3.63 8.74
C LEU A 96 5.46 4.54 7.62
N MET A 97 6.23 5.58 7.30
CA MET A 97 5.99 6.42 6.13
C MET A 97 6.72 5.86 4.91
N PHE A 98 6.03 5.74 3.78
CA PHE A 98 6.61 5.18 2.57
C PHE A 98 5.91 5.68 1.30
N THR A 99 6.65 5.60 0.19
CA THR A 99 6.13 5.85 -1.15
C THR A 99 5.93 4.53 -1.88
N MET A 100 4.75 4.34 -2.43
CA MET A 100 4.46 3.27 -3.39
C MET A 100 4.61 3.81 -4.81
N GLU A 101 5.45 3.16 -5.60
CA GLU A 101 5.63 3.43 -7.02
C GLU A 101 5.05 2.29 -7.84
N ILE A 102 4.27 2.61 -8.87
CA ILE A 102 3.68 1.64 -9.79
C ILE A 102 3.95 2.10 -11.22
N ASP A 103 4.69 1.31 -11.98
CA ASP A 103 4.97 1.61 -13.39
C ASP A 103 3.96 0.95 -14.34
N ARG A 104 4.03 1.33 -15.63
CA ARG A 104 3.14 0.79 -16.67
C ARG A 104 3.39 -0.68 -17.01
N ARG A 105 4.50 -1.26 -16.56
CA ARG A 105 4.91 -2.66 -16.78
C ARG A 105 4.50 -3.57 -15.61
N GLY A 106 3.80 -3.00 -14.63
CA GLY A 106 3.33 -3.70 -13.44
C GLY A 106 4.40 -3.88 -12.36
N ASN A 107 5.54 -3.18 -12.45
CA ASN A 107 6.50 -3.15 -11.36
C ASN A 107 5.95 -2.28 -10.23
N VAL A 108 6.05 -2.79 -9.01
CA VAL A 108 5.58 -2.12 -7.79
C VAL A 108 6.72 -2.10 -6.79
N ARG A 109 6.98 -0.92 -6.21
CA ARG A 109 8.02 -0.72 -5.20
C ARG A 109 7.43 0.05 -4.04
N LEU A 110 7.66 -0.41 -2.81
CA LEU A 110 7.36 0.33 -1.59
C LEU A 110 8.67 0.70 -0.94
N ILE A 111 8.92 2.00 -0.85
CA ILE A 111 10.21 2.57 -0.41
C ILE A 111 9.92 3.42 0.82
N LYS A 112 10.56 3.09 1.94
CA LYS A 112 10.41 3.85 3.18
C LYS A 112 11.01 5.25 3.01
N ASP A 113 10.39 6.24 3.63
CA ASP A 113 10.91 7.61 3.58
C ASP A 113 12.35 7.67 4.11
N GLY A 114 13.22 8.37 3.38
CA GLY A 114 14.66 8.47 3.70
C GLY A 114 15.51 7.28 3.24
N GLU A 115 14.89 6.19 2.77
CA GLU A 115 15.59 5.02 2.24
C GLU A 115 15.60 5.01 0.70
N ARG A 116 16.57 4.31 0.10
CA ARG A 116 16.69 4.17 -1.36
C ARG A 116 16.15 2.85 -1.87
N ASP A 117 16.37 1.81 -1.10
CA ASP A 117 16.00 0.45 -1.46
C ASP A 117 14.56 0.16 -1.00
N PRO A 118 13.76 -0.54 -1.83
CA PRO A 118 12.40 -0.88 -1.46
C PRO A 118 12.41 -1.99 -0.40
N PHE A 119 11.56 -1.87 0.61
CA PHE A 119 11.32 -2.97 1.56
C PHE A 119 10.35 -4.02 0.98
N LEU A 120 9.65 -3.69 -0.10
CA LEU A 120 8.83 -4.61 -0.87
C LEU A 120 8.88 -4.22 -2.35
N GLU A 121 9.32 -5.15 -3.21
CA GLU A 121 9.34 -4.98 -4.66
C GLU A 121 8.84 -6.24 -5.36
N PHE A 122 7.92 -6.07 -6.32
CA PHE A 122 7.40 -7.18 -7.09
C PHE A 122 6.91 -6.71 -8.46
N ARG A 123 6.60 -7.67 -9.34
CA ARG A 123 6.00 -7.40 -10.65
C ARG A 123 4.71 -8.19 -10.83
N ASP A 124 3.61 -7.49 -11.10
CA ASP A 124 2.35 -8.07 -11.53
C ASP A 124 1.80 -7.26 -12.72
N GLN A 125 1.93 -7.79 -13.94
CA GLN A 125 1.44 -7.13 -15.16
C GLN A 125 -0.08 -6.96 -15.21
N THR A 126 -0.81 -7.68 -14.36
CA THR A 126 -2.27 -7.64 -14.29
C THR A 126 -2.80 -6.66 -13.24
N ILE A 127 -1.90 -5.99 -12.50
CA ILE A 127 -2.27 -5.06 -11.44
C ILE A 127 -3.04 -3.86 -12.00
N SER A 128 -4.04 -3.41 -11.25
CA SER A 128 -4.77 -2.19 -11.57
C SER A 128 -4.76 -1.23 -10.38
N SER A 129 -4.25 -0.02 -10.61
CA SER A 129 -4.19 1.07 -9.64
C SER A 129 -5.19 2.18 -10.00
N LYS A 130 -6.46 1.82 -10.24
CA LYS A 130 -7.54 2.81 -10.38
C LYS A 130 -8.14 3.15 -9.02
N PHE A 131 -8.26 2.15 -8.16
CA PHE A 131 -8.77 2.28 -6.81
C PHE A 131 -7.82 1.64 -5.80
N ILE A 132 -7.73 2.26 -4.62
CA ILE A 132 -6.96 1.77 -3.48
C ILE A 132 -7.88 1.53 -2.29
N GLY A 133 -7.65 0.45 -1.54
CA GLY A 133 -8.35 0.16 -0.30
C GLY A 133 -7.37 -0.17 0.81
N PHE A 134 -7.77 0.11 2.04
CA PHE A 134 -6.99 -0.15 3.25
C PHE A 134 -7.76 -1.09 4.17
N GLY A 135 -7.05 -1.89 4.95
CA GLY A 135 -7.63 -2.77 5.93
C GLY A 135 -6.57 -3.46 6.77
N ASN A 136 -7.00 -4.44 7.54
CA ASN A 136 -6.17 -5.18 8.47
C ASN A 136 -6.71 -6.60 8.64
N ARG A 137 -5.96 -7.45 9.35
CA ARG A 137 -6.42 -8.80 9.70
C ARG A 137 -6.70 -8.95 11.19
N ASN A 138 -5.68 -8.99 12.03
CA ASN A 138 -5.84 -9.33 13.45
C ASN A 138 -5.78 -8.11 14.37
N PHE A 139 -4.97 -7.11 14.02
CA PHE A 139 -4.73 -5.94 14.87
C PHE A 139 -5.24 -4.67 14.20
N PRO A 140 -5.72 -3.67 14.97
CA PRO A 140 -6.08 -2.36 14.43
C PRO A 140 -4.89 -1.70 13.74
N VAL A 141 -5.16 -1.04 12.61
CA VAL A 141 -4.17 -0.31 11.83
C VAL A 141 -4.76 1.03 11.41
N ILE A 142 -3.98 2.09 11.56
CA ILE A 142 -4.30 3.44 11.13
C ILE A 142 -3.53 3.75 9.85
N TYR A 143 -4.22 4.34 8.88
CA TYR A 143 -3.66 4.72 7.58
C TYR A 143 -3.71 6.24 7.40
N PHE A 144 -2.57 6.81 7.05
CA PHE A 144 -2.45 8.17 6.52
C PHE A 144 -2.27 8.03 5.01
N TYR A 145 -3.17 8.56 4.19
CA TYR A 145 -3.10 8.38 2.74
C TYR A 145 -3.29 9.71 2.02
N ASP A 146 -2.97 9.71 0.72
CA ASP A 146 -2.92 10.93 -0.09
C ASP A 146 -1.99 11.99 0.53
N CYS A 147 -0.82 11.56 1.03
CA CYS A 147 0.16 12.46 1.64
C CYS A 147 1.03 13.12 0.56
N PRO A 148 1.45 14.39 0.74
CA PRO A 148 2.39 15.05 -0.18
C PRO A 148 3.69 14.24 -0.34
N LEU A 149 4.15 14.04 -1.59
CA LEU A 149 5.39 13.31 -1.89
C LEU A 149 6.65 14.05 -1.41
N VAL A 150 6.61 15.38 -1.45
CA VAL A 150 7.69 16.22 -0.93
C VAL A 150 7.36 16.54 0.51
N TYR A 151 8.24 16.13 1.43
CA TYR A 151 8.22 16.61 2.80
C TYR A 151 8.74 18.05 2.79
N ASN A 152 7.90 19.01 3.14
CA ASN A 152 8.27 20.41 3.19
C ASN A 152 8.49 20.79 4.66
N ASP A 153 9.74 20.76 5.11
CA ASP A 153 10.13 21.09 6.50
C ASP A 153 9.59 22.46 6.95
N ALA A 154 9.43 23.39 6.02
CA ALA A 154 8.96 24.75 6.27
C ALA A 154 7.55 24.83 6.91
N VAL A 155 6.72 23.79 6.83
CA VAL A 155 5.34 23.84 7.35
C VAL A 155 5.26 23.54 8.85
N CYS A 156 6.29 22.89 9.42
CA CYS A 156 6.28 22.48 10.83
C CYS A 156 7.12 23.38 11.76
N GLU A 157 8.03 24.20 11.23
CA GLU A 157 8.83 25.12 12.04
C GLU A 157 8.06 26.41 12.43
N ASP A 158 7.07 26.82 11.65
CA ASP A 158 6.32 28.07 11.89
C ASP A 158 5.32 28.02 13.06
N ASN A 159 5.19 26.90 13.77
CA ASN A 159 4.20 26.73 14.85
C ASN A 159 4.78 26.31 16.22
N ILE A 160 6.09 26.44 16.44
CA ILE A 160 6.70 26.12 17.74
C ILE A 160 7.07 27.38 18.55
N PHE A 161 6.99 28.59 17.96
CA PHE A 161 7.19 29.86 18.67
C PHE A 161 6.19 30.96 18.25
N GLY A 162 4.89 30.63 18.22
CA GLY A 162 3.79 31.59 18.05
C GLY A 162 2.98 31.74 19.33
#